data_AF-A0A1V5H8V2-F1
#
_entry.id   AF-A0A1V5H8V2-F1
#
_cell.length_a   1.000
_cell.length_b   1.000
_cell.length_c   1.000
_cell.angle_alpha   90.00
_cell.angle_beta   90.00
_cell.angle_gamma   90.00
#
_symmetry.space_group_name_H-M   'P 1'
#
loop_
_entity.id
_entity.type
_entity.pdbx_description
1 polymer ?
#
loop_
_entity_poly.entity_id
_entity_poly.type
_entity_poly.pdbx_seq_one_letter_code
_entity_poly.pdbx_strand_id
1 'polypeptide(L)' 'MVRPGGRFAAAAYYRRESWLSIFVEQAASIMGGVHGHSLDDYLSVMRDAGFGRAALLHEGPLWAVLSGIRE' A
#
# COMPACT_ATOMS: atom_id res chain seq x y z
N MET A 1 3.71 5.56 17.28
CA MET A 1 4.70 6.34 16.51
C MET A 1 5.96 5.50 16.34
N VAL A 2 6.51 5.44 15.11
CA VAL A 2 7.78 4.74 14.81
C VAL A 2 8.94 5.70 15.11
N ARG A 3 9.94 5.25 15.89
CA ARG A 3 11.13 6.05 16.22
C ARG A 3 12.03 6.24 14.98
N PRO A 4 12.86 7.30 14.91
CA PRO A 4 13.90 7.42 13.88
C PRO A 4 14.78 6.16 13.84
N GLY A 5 15.07 5.66 12.64
CA GLY A 5 15.74 4.37 12.39
C GLY A 5 14.83 3.14 12.54
N GLY A 6 13.58 3.32 12.98
CA GLY A 6 12.60 2.25 13.13
C GLY A 6 12.07 1.75 11.79
N ARG A 7 11.83 0.44 11.70
CA ARG A 7 11.26 -0.21 10.53
C ARG A 7 9.74 -0.24 10.62
N PHE A 8 9.09 0.00 9.50
CA PHE A 8 7.65 -0.17 9.30
C PHE A 8 7.41 -1.14 8.15
N ALA A 9 6.39 -1.98 8.31
CA ALA A 9 5.87 -2.81 7.23
C ALA A 9 4.34 -2.81 7.29
N ALA A 10 3.69 -2.68 6.14
CA ALA A 10 2.24 -2.71 6.03
C ALA A 10 1.81 -3.48 4.80
N ALA A 11 0.75 -4.28 4.95
CA ALA A 11 0.03 -4.86 3.84
C ALA A 11 -1.07 -3.87 3.41
N ALA A 12 -1.13 -3.56 2.12
CA ALA A 12 -2.15 -2.71 1.53
C ALA A 12 -2.77 -3.39 0.32
N TYR A 13 -4.08 -3.22 0.15
CA TYR A 13 -4.75 -3.56 -1.09
C TYR A 13 -4.30 -2.56 -2.16
N TYR A 14 -3.77 -3.02 -3.30
CA TYR A 14 -3.33 -2.13 -4.37
C TYR A 14 -4.07 -2.45 -5.67
N ARG A 15 -4.39 -1.39 -6.42
CA ARG A 15 -5.15 -1.50 -7.66
C ARG A 15 -4.20 -1.89 -8.80
N ARG A 16 -4.57 -2.94 -9.53
CA ARG A 16 -3.88 -3.38 -10.75
C ARG A 16 -4.90 -3.45 -11.88
N GLU A 17 -4.46 -3.32 -13.12
CA GLU A 17 -5.30 -3.57 -14.32
C GLU A 17 -5.58 -5.07 -14.48
N SER A 18 -6.29 -5.65 -13.51
CA SER A 18 -6.72 -7.04 -13.48
C SER A 18 -8.20 -7.11 -13.18
N TRP A 19 -8.90 -8.04 -13.84
CA TRP A 19 -10.33 -8.28 -13.61
C TRP A 19 -10.65 -8.54 -12.13
N LEU A 20 -9.73 -9.20 -11.41
CA LEU A 20 -9.90 -9.53 -10.00
C LEU A 20 -9.79 -8.29 -9.10
N SER A 21 -8.87 -7.36 -9.41
CA SER A 21 -8.79 -6.09 -8.68
C SER A 21 -10.06 -5.27 -8.90
N ILE A 22 -10.55 -5.19 -10.15
CA ILE A 22 -11.79 -4.48 -10.48
C ILE A 22 -12.98 -5.08 -9.71
N PHE A 23 -13.09 -6.41 -9.67
CA PHE A 23 -14.15 -7.09 -8.92
C PHE A 23 -14.12 -6.77 -7.42
N VAL A 24 -12.93 -6.83 -6.80
CA VAL A 24 -12.77 -6.53 -5.37
C VAL A 24 -13.07 -5.06 -5.07
N GLU A 25 -12.65 -4.13 -5.94
CA GLU A 25 -12.96 -2.70 -5.81
C GLU A 25 -14.48 -2.45 -5.88
N GLN A 26 -15.19 -3.11 -6.80
CA GLN A 26 -16.65 -3.03 -6.86
C GLN A 26 -17.33 -3.62 -5.62
N ALA A 27 -16.87 -4.79 -5.14
CA ALA A 27 -17.40 -5.40 -3.92
C ALA A 27 -17.13 -4.53 -2.67
N ALA A 28 -15.93 -3.95 -2.56
CA ALA A 28 -15.56 -3.04 -1.47
C ALA A 28 -16.36 -1.73 -1.52
N SER A 29 -16.65 -1.21 -2.72
CA SER A 29 -17.49 -0.02 -2.91
C SER A 29 -18.90 -0.22 -2.35
N ILE A 30 -19.45 -1.42 -2.43
CA ILE A 30 -20.78 -1.76 -1.89
C ILE A 30 -20.76 -1.83 -0.35
N MET A 31 -19.63 -2.23 0.24
CA MET A 31 -19.50 -2.46 1.69
C MET A 31 -19.01 -1.25 2.51
N GLY A 32 -18.86 -0.07 1.91
CA GLY A 32 -18.38 1.13 2.62
C GLY A 32 -17.05 1.71 2.12
N GLY A 33 -16.59 1.31 0.94
CA GLY A 33 -15.75 2.14 0.08
C GLY A 33 -14.27 2.18 0.42
N VAL A 34 -13.60 1.04 0.42
CA VAL A 34 -12.12 1.02 0.35
C VAL A 34 -11.72 1.07 -1.13
N HIS A 35 -11.16 2.20 -1.56
CA HIS A 35 -10.50 2.31 -2.86
C HIS A 35 -9.03 1.94 -2.71
N GLY A 36 -8.56 1.02 -3.53
CA GLY A 36 -7.13 0.71 -3.61
C GLY A 36 -6.38 1.84 -4.29
N HIS A 37 -5.23 2.22 -3.74
CA HIS A 37 -4.32 3.14 -4.42
C HIS A 37 -3.33 2.37 -5.31
N SER A 38 -2.66 3.10 -6.20
CA SER A 38 -1.55 2.53 -6.96
C SER A 38 -0.35 2.29 -6.03
N LEU A 39 0.57 1.42 -6.46
CA LEU A 39 1.80 1.18 -5.69
C LEU A 39 2.62 2.47 -5.52
N ASP A 40 2.73 3.28 -6.57
CA ASP A 40 3.44 4.55 -6.56
C ASP A 40 2.83 5.56 -5.59
N ASP A 41 1.50 5.62 -5.50
CA ASP A 41 0.82 6.45 -4.50
C ASP A 41 1.21 6.04 -3.09
N TYR A 42 1.20 4.73 -2.79
CA TYR A 42 1.57 4.25 -1.46
C TYR A 42 3.03 4.56 -1.13
N LEU A 43 3.95 4.38 -2.08
CA LEU A 43 5.36 4.72 -1.90
C LEU A 43 5.55 6.24 -1.71
N SER A 44 4.76 7.07 -2.40
CA SER A 44 4.76 8.52 -2.21
C SER A 44 4.28 8.89 -0.80
N VAL A 45 3.15 8.35 -0.34
CA VAL A 45 2.62 8.59 1.01
C VAL A 45 3.63 8.17 2.08
N MET A 46 4.34 7.05 1.89
CA MET A 46 5.38 6.62 2.82
C MET A 46 6.56 7.59 2.85
N ARG A 47 7.01 8.10 1.69
CA ARG A 47 8.07 9.11 1.63
C ARG A 47 7.64 10.41 2.31
N ASP A 48 6.43 10.88 2.03
CA ASP A 48 5.87 12.09 2.66
C ASP A 48 5.71 11.94 4.19
N ALA A 49 5.46 10.72 4.67
CA ALA A 49 5.42 10.39 6.09
C ALA A 49 6.80 10.23 6.76
N GLY A 50 7.89 10.48 6.03
CA GLY A 50 9.27 10.45 6.53
C GLY A 50 9.93 9.06 6.46
N PHE A 51 9.47 8.17 5.58
CA PHE A 51 10.10 6.88 5.35
C PHE A 51 10.96 6.90 4.07
N GLY A 52 12.20 7.40 4.15
CA GLY A 52 13.10 7.60 2.99
C GLY A 52 13.63 6.34 2.30
N ARG A 53 13.27 5.14 2.79
CA ARG A 53 13.53 3.84 2.14
C ARG A 53 12.25 3.04 1.90
N ALA A 54 11.16 3.71 1.57
CA ALA A 54 9.93 3.05 1.18
C ALA A 54 10.17 2.13 -0.03
N ALA A 55 9.88 0.84 0.11
CA ALA A 55 10.09 -0.18 -0.91
C ALA A 55 9.00 -1.26 -0.85
N LEU A 56 8.68 -1.83 -2.01
CA LEU A 56 7.86 -3.01 -2.13
C LEU A 56 8.65 -4.24 -1.63
N LEU A 57 8.12 -4.92 -0.61
CA LEU A 57 8.69 -6.15 -0.06
C LEU A 57 8.09 -7.39 -0.74
N HIS A 58 6.80 -7.36 -1.04
CA HIS A 58 6.10 -8.48 -1.68
C HIS A 58 4.91 -7.99 -2.50
N GLU A 59 4.76 -8.54 -3.70
CA GLU A 59 3.60 -8.32 -4.57
C GLU A 59 2.73 -9.57 -4.61
N GLY A 60 1.54 -9.46 -4.04
CA GLY A 60 0.48 -10.45 -4.19
C GLY A 60 -0.50 -10.07 -5.32
N PRO A 61 -1.46 -10.95 -5.63
CA PRO A 61 -2.41 -10.73 -6.73
C PRO A 61 -3.41 -9.59 -6.47
N LEU A 62 -3.65 -9.23 -5.19
CA LEU A 62 -4.59 -8.17 -4.79
C LEU A 62 -4.03 -7.24 -3.71
N TRP A 63 -2.88 -7.57 -3.14
CA TRP A 63 -2.29 -6.85 -2.02
C TRP A 63 -0.78 -6.81 -2.17
N ALA A 64 -0.16 -5.79 -1.61
CA ALA A 64 1.27 -5.60 -1.59
C ALA A 64 1.71 -5.38 -0.15
N VAL A 65 2.90 -5.88 0.19
CA VAL A 65 3.55 -5.49 1.45
C VAL A 65 4.60 -4.46 1.12
N LEU A 66 4.46 -3.31 1.75
CA LEU A 66 5.38 -2.20 1.68
C LEU A 66 6.20 -2.16 2.96
N SER A 67 7.44 -1.72 2.85
CA SER A 67 8.33 -1.54 3.99
C SER A 67 9.06 -0.21 3.89
N GLY A 68 9.46 0.36 5.02
CA GLY A 68 10.23 1.59 5.04
C GLY A 68 10.98 1.78 6.36
N ILE A 69 12.01 2.60 6.32
CA ILE A 69 12.74 3.04 7.52
C ILE A 69 12.41 4.50 7.75
N ARG A 70 11.99 4.84 8.96
CA ARG A 70 11.75 6.22 9.38
C ARG A 70 13.08 6.95 9.47
N GLU A 71 13.23 8.03 8.72
CA GLU A 71 14.38 8.94 8.82
C GLU A 71 14.25 9.87 10.05
#